data_AF-A0A642C472-F1
#
_entry.id   AF-A0A642C472-F1
#
_cell.length_a   1.000
_cell.length_b   1.000
_cell.length_c   1.000
_cell.angle_alpha   90.00
_cell.angle_beta   90.00
_cell.angle_gamma   90.00
#
_symmetry.space_group_name_H-M   'P 1'
#
loop_
_entity.id
_entity.type
_entity.pdbx_description
1 polymer ?
#
loop_
_entity_poly.entity_id
_entity_poly.type
_entity_poly.pdbx_seq_one_letter_code
_entity_poly.pdbx_strand_id
1 'polypeptide(L)'
;MKNNFLVNFILLHGYSLDNSSLMFGKMGYSLILFEYSHYFKDALAEKHAFELLQEVLASPMKSNTFNEGKMGIAWSLIHLIEKEYIEADYLELYGQEHKEIVAFIKQLKTDMNNIVSKNDAISFLIASKSYIQESDFDEILPNLIENLYDYLKQIPKSLFERNLFYYHATKMLCLYNLYEELSIRGETLIDIIVQTHKKLISDKHVCTNISFGVNLLQYGLCHKRKDIIKLANAIIKCYFSNMVLETLNLKESIDAIY
;
A
#
# COMPACT_ATOMS: atom_id res chain seq x y z
N MET A 1 -19.52 -19.31 -3.82
CA MET A 1 -20.93 -18.85 -3.88
C MET A 1 -20.91 -17.34 -4.11
N LYS A 2 -21.59 -16.84 -5.15
CA LYS A 2 -21.68 -15.39 -5.42
C LYS A 2 -22.56 -14.76 -4.32
N ASN A 3 -21.95 -14.03 -3.38
CA ASN A 3 -22.68 -13.28 -2.35
C ASN A 3 -22.86 -11.84 -2.83
N ASN A 4 -24.09 -11.47 -3.18
CA ASN A 4 -24.43 -10.13 -3.68
C ASN A 4 -24.58 -9.09 -2.56
N PHE A 5 -24.44 -9.48 -1.28
CA PHE A 5 -24.57 -8.56 -0.15
C PHE A 5 -23.61 -7.37 -0.25
N LEU A 6 -22.33 -7.64 -0.56
CA LEU A 6 -21.32 -6.60 -0.71
C LEU A 6 -21.66 -5.63 -1.85
N VAL A 7 -22.05 -6.16 -3.01
CA VAL A 7 -22.45 -5.35 -4.17
C VAL A 7 -23.65 -4.50 -3.83
N ASN A 8 -24.71 -5.08 -3.26
CA ASN A 8 -25.91 -4.34 -2.88
C ASN A 8 -25.61 -3.25 -1.84
N PHE A 9 -24.74 -3.53 -0.87
CA PHE A 9 -24.27 -2.54 0.10
C PHE A 9 -23.56 -1.38 -0.59
N ILE A 10 -22.60 -1.68 -1.47
CA ILE A 10 -21.85 -0.65 -2.21
C ILE A 10 -22.79 0.16 -3.10
N LEU A 11 -23.73 -0.46 -3.81
CA LEU A 11 -24.67 0.25 -4.68
C LEU A 11 -25.62 1.14 -3.88
N LEU A 12 -26.08 0.69 -2.72
CA LEU A 12 -26.98 1.49 -1.86
C LEU A 12 -26.28 2.71 -1.27
N HIS A 13 -25.00 2.57 -0.88
CA HIS A 13 -24.27 3.62 -0.19
C HIS A 13 -23.42 4.49 -1.13
N GLY A 14 -22.91 3.94 -2.23
CA GLY A 14 -21.90 4.58 -3.07
C GLY A 14 -22.36 5.86 -3.72
N TYR A 15 -23.56 5.87 -4.30
CA TYR A 15 -24.11 7.08 -4.93
C TYR A 15 -24.38 8.20 -3.94
N SER A 16 -24.61 7.88 -2.66
CA SER A 16 -24.85 8.86 -1.59
C SER A 16 -23.56 9.49 -1.02
N LEU A 17 -22.39 8.98 -1.39
CA LEU A 17 -21.12 9.52 -0.89
C LEU A 17 -20.73 10.79 -1.65
N ASP A 18 -20.55 11.90 -0.94
CA ASP A 18 -19.97 13.11 -1.52
C ASP A 18 -18.43 12.99 -1.68
N ASN A 19 -17.82 12.07 -0.94
CA ASN A 19 -16.38 11.87 -0.94
C ASN A 19 -15.93 11.06 -2.17
N SER A 20 -14.98 11.60 -2.94
CA SER A 20 -14.42 10.96 -4.14
C SER A 20 -13.11 10.19 -3.89
N SER A 21 -12.60 10.19 -2.66
CA SER A 21 -11.32 9.55 -2.32
C SER A 21 -11.30 8.03 -2.46
N LEU A 22 -10.09 7.46 -2.41
CA LEU A 22 -9.87 6.02 -2.44
C LEU A 22 -10.32 5.32 -1.14
N MET A 23 -9.92 5.83 0.03
CA MET A 23 -10.13 5.11 1.30
C MET A 23 -11.57 5.18 1.81
N PHE A 24 -12.23 6.33 1.64
CA PHE A 24 -13.55 6.59 2.20
C PHE A 24 -14.56 7.12 1.17
N GLY A 25 -14.27 6.95 -0.11
CA GLY A 25 -15.04 7.58 -1.18
C GLY A 25 -15.37 6.66 -2.35
N LYS A 26 -16.02 7.26 -3.35
CA LYS A 26 -16.51 6.60 -4.56
C LYS A 26 -15.43 5.89 -5.35
N MET A 27 -14.18 6.37 -5.32
CA MET A 27 -13.08 5.71 -6.03
C MET A 27 -12.78 4.32 -5.47
N GLY A 28 -12.79 4.14 -4.15
CA GLY A 28 -12.61 2.81 -3.55
C GLY A 28 -13.76 1.85 -3.89
N TYR A 29 -14.98 2.36 -3.91
CA TYR A 29 -16.16 1.59 -4.32
C TYR A 29 -16.13 1.21 -5.80
N SER A 30 -15.73 2.14 -6.66
CA SER A 30 -15.53 1.87 -8.09
C SER A 30 -14.47 0.78 -8.29
N LEU A 31 -13.30 0.91 -7.65
CA LEU A 31 -12.20 -0.05 -7.76
C LEU A 31 -12.64 -1.47 -7.36
N ILE A 32 -13.28 -1.63 -6.20
CA ILE A 32 -13.70 -2.96 -5.74
C ILE A 32 -14.84 -3.54 -6.60
N LEU A 33 -15.71 -2.70 -7.18
CA LEU A 33 -16.74 -3.17 -8.11
C LEU A 33 -16.14 -3.63 -9.44
N PHE A 34 -15.09 -2.97 -9.96
CA PHE A 34 -14.36 -3.45 -11.13
C PHE A 34 -13.69 -4.81 -10.88
N GLU A 35 -13.03 -4.97 -9.73
CA GLU A 35 -12.41 -6.26 -9.35
C GLU A 35 -13.47 -7.36 -9.22
N TYR A 36 -14.59 -7.03 -8.56
CA TYR A 36 -15.72 -7.95 -8.43
C TYR A 36 -16.30 -8.33 -9.79
N SER A 37 -16.56 -7.35 -10.66
CA SER A 37 -17.19 -7.57 -11.95
C SER A 37 -16.32 -8.45 -12.84
N HIS A 38 -15.01 -8.24 -12.85
CA HIS A 38 -14.08 -9.02 -13.66
C HIS A 38 -13.93 -10.45 -13.15
N TYR A 39 -13.90 -10.65 -11.83
CA TYR A 39 -13.80 -11.97 -11.21
C TYR A 39 -15.09 -12.79 -11.42
N PHE A 40 -16.26 -12.18 -11.22
CA PHE A 40 -17.56 -12.86 -11.31
C PHE A 40 -18.28 -12.71 -12.66
N LYS A 41 -17.69 -12.01 -13.62
CA LYS A 41 -18.29 -11.66 -14.92
C LYS A 41 -19.65 -10.98 -14.77
N ASP A 42 -19.70 -9.96 -13.92
CA ASP A 42 -20.93 -9.21 -13.59
C ASP A 42 -20.97 -7.85 -14.29
N ALA A 43 -21.64 -7.81 -15.46
CA ALA A 43 -21.78 -6.60 -16.26
C ALA A 43 -22.56 -5.47 -15.57
N LEU A 44 -23.45 -5.78 -14.62
CA LEU A 44 -24.18 -4.74 -13.89
C LEU A 44 -23.26 -4.07 -12.87
N ALA A 45 -22.45 -4.85 -12.15
CA ALA A 45 -21.45 -4.31 -11.24
C ALA A 45 -20.42 -3.45 -11.98
N GLU A 46 -19.99 -3.88 -13.18
CA GLU A 46 -19.06 -3.12 -14.03
C GLU A 46 -19.65 -1.77 -14.45
N LYS A 47 -20.91 -1.76 -14.91
CA LYS A 47 -21.61 -0.52 -15.26
C LYS A 47 -21.62 0.47 -14.10
N HIS A 48 -21.95 0.02 -12.89
CA HIS A 48 -21.96 0.88 -11.71
C HIS A 48 -20.55 1.31 -11.28
N ALA A 49 -19.55 0.43 -11.43
CA ALA A 49 -18.15 0.78 -11.20
C ALA A 49 -17.73 1.96 -12.09
N PHE A 50 -18.12 1.91 -13.37
CA PHE A 50 -17.83 2.96 -14.34
C PHE A 50 -18.59 4.26 -14.05
N GLU A 51 -19.87 4.20 -13.70
CA GLU A 51 -20.65 5.39 -13.31
C GLU A 51 -20.03 6.10 -12.10
N LEU A 52 -19.65 5.36 -11.05
CA LEU A 52 -18.96 5.93 -9.89
C LEU A 52 -17.60 6.53 -10.26
N LEU A 53 -16.87 5.91 -11.18
CA LEU A 53 -15.60 6.47 -11.68
C LEU A 53 -15.81 7.80 -12.39
N GLN A 54 -16.83 7.91 -13.23
CA GLN A 54 -17.16 9.18 -13.91
C GLN A 54 -17.48 10.29 -12.92
N GLU A 55 -18.22 9.98 -11.85
CA GLU A 55 -18.51 10.96 -10.79
C GLU A 55 -17.26 11.40 -10.03
N VAL A 56 -16.32 10.48 -9.76
CA VAL A 56 -15.02 10.79 -9.14
C VAL A 56 -14.23 11.75 -10.01
N LEU A 57 -14.17 11.49 -11.33
CA LEU A 57 -13.41 12.32 -12.28
C LEU A 57 -14.05 13.68 -12.53
N ALA A 58 -15.38 13.78 -12.42
CA ALA A 58 -16.10 15.05 -12.51
C ALA A 58 -15.97 15.91 -11.23
N SER A 59 -15.53 15.31 -10.11
CA SER A 59 -15.45 15.96 -8.81
C SER A 59 -14.05 16.52 -8.54
N PRO A 60 -13.90 17.83 -8.23
CA PRO A 60 -12.59 18.39 -7.96
C PRO A 60 -12.01 17.86 -6.64
N MET A 61 -10.82 17.27 -6.71
CA MET A 61 -10.07 16.83 -5.53
C MET A 61 -9.00 17.85 -5.15
N LYS A 62 -8.89 18.21 -3.86
CA LYS A 62 -7.90 19.21 -3.39
C LYS A 62 -6.65 18.60 -2.78
N SER A 63 -6.80 17.49 -2.06
CA SER A 63 -5.68 16.85 -1.38
C SER A 63 -4.81 16.06 -2.37
N ASN A 64 -3.50 16.03 -2.16
CA ASN A 64 -2.56 15.19 -2.91
C ASN A 64 -2.21 13.89 -2.18
N THR A 65 -2.86 13.58 -1.04
CA THR A 65 -2.60 12.36 -0.29
C THR A 65 -3.11 11.11 -1.01
N PHE A 66 -2.58 9.94 -0.66
CA PHE A 66 -3.00 8.68 -1.26
C PHE A 66 -4.40 8.28 -0.82
N ASN A 67 -4.65 8.21 0.49
CA ASN A 67 -5.94 7.73 1.00
C ASN A 67 -7.12 8.63 0.63
N GLU A 68 -6.92 9.96 0.69
CA GLU A 68 -7.98 10.96 0.65
C GLU A 68 -7.90 11.92 -0.55
N GLY A 69 -6.92 11.74 -1.43
CA GLY A 69 -6.56 12.73 -2.44
C GLY A 69 -6.32 12.17 -3.83
N LYS A 70 -5.76 13.03 -4.68
CA LYS A 70 -5.48 12.78 -6.09
C LYS A 70 -4.59 11.56 -6.31
N MET A 71 -3.64 11.32 -5.40
CA MET A 71 -2.67 10.22 -5.55
C MET A 71 -3.35 8.85 -5.51
N GLY A 72 -4.37 8.64 -4.67
CA GLY A 72 -5.13 7.39 -4.66
C GLY A 72 -6.03 7.21 -5.88
N ILE A 73 -6.62 8.30 -6.38
CA ILE A 73 -7.41 8.30 -7.62
C ILE A 73 -6.49 7.94 -8.80
N ALA A 74 -5.36 8.62 -8.92
CA ALA A 74 -4.36 8.38 -9.94
C ALA A 74 -3.83 6.94 -9.91
N TRP A 75 -3.47 6.42 -8.74
CA TRP A 75 -3.05 5.04 -8.57
C TRP A 75 -4.13 4.05 -9.02
N SER A 76 -5.40 4.31 -8.66
CA SER A 76 -6.51 3.46 -9.04
C SER A 76 -6.76 3.47 -10.54
N LEU A 77 -6.67 4.64 -11.20
CA LEU A 77 -6.80 4.74 -12.65
C LEU A 77 -5.72 3.93 -13.38
N ILE A 78 -4.46 4.06 -12.96
CA ILE A 78 -3.34 3.31 -13.53
C ILE A 78 -3.61 1.80 -13.37
N HIS A 79 -3.99 1.35 -12.17
CA HIS A 79 -4.33 -0.04 -11.91
C HIS A 79 -5.45 -0.55 -12.81
N LEU A 80 -6.54 0.21 -12.96
CA LEU A 80 -7.67 -0.17 -13.83
C LEU A 80 -7.26 -0.26 -15.31
N ILE A 81 -6.40 0.64 -15.78
CA ILE A 81 -5.89 0.66 -17.16
C ILE A 81 -4.93 -0.52 -17.39
N GLU A 82 -3.96 -0.74 -16.50
CA GLU A 82 -2.99 -1.83 -16.60
C GLU A 82 -3.63 -3.22 -16.55
N LYS A 83 -4.76 -3.34 -15.85
CA LYS A 83 -5.58 -4.55 -15.82
C LYS A 83 -6.52 -4.71 -17.01
N GLU A 84 -6.53 -3.73 -17.92
CA GLU A 84 -7.44 -3.67 -19.08
C GLU A 84 -8.93 -3.66 -18.66
N TYR A 85 -9.23 -3.19 -17.45
CA TYR A 85 -10.62 -3.02 -16.97
C TYR A 85 -11.28 -1.79 -17.58
N ILE A 86 -10.47 -0.79 -17.94
CA ILE A 86 -10.88 0.37 -18.72
C ILE A 86 -9.87 0.64 -19.83
N GLU A 87 -10.35 1.10 -20.99
CA GLU A 87 -9.51 1.54 -22.10
C GLU A 87 -9.45 3.08 -22.09
N ALA A 88 -8.33 3.64 -21.64
CA ALA A 88 -8.13 5.09 -21.55
C ALA A 88 -6.65 5.47 -21.62
N ASP A 89 -6.35 6.66 -22.13
CA ASP A 89 -5.04 7.30 -21.95
C ASP A 89 -5.02 8.01 -20.59
N TYR A 90 -4.14 7.54 -19.69
CA TYR A 90 -4.01 8.08 -18.34
C TYR A 90 -3.65 9.58 -18.31
N LEU A 91 -2.74 10.02 -19.19
CA LEU A 91 -2.28 11.41 -19.20
C LEU A 91 -3.31 12.35 -19.82
N GLU A 92 -4.10 11.87 -20.77
CA GLU A 92 -5.27 12.61 -21.25
C GLU A 92 -6.33 12.77 -20.14
N LEU A 93 -6.55 11.71 -19.36
CA LEU A 93 -7.59 11.68 -18.33
C LEU A 93 -7.22 12.44 -17.05
N TYR A 94 -5.96 12.37 -16.61
CA TYR A 94 -5.53 12.80 -15.28
C TYR A 94 -4.11 13.41 -15.23
N GLY A 95 -3.59 13.87 -16.39
CA GLY A 95 -2.21 14.34 -16.51
C GLY A 95 -1.90 15.65 -15.77
N GLN A 96 -2.89 16.54 -15.60
CA GLN A 96 -2.70 17.77 -14.83
C GLN A 96 -2.54 17.47 -13.34
N GLU A 97 -3.42 16.65 -12.80
CA GLU A 97 -3.37 16.15 -11.42
C GLU A 97 -2.10 15.34 -11.18
N HIS A 98 -1.67 14.52 -12.14
CA HIS A 98 -0.41 13.80 -12.07
C HIS A 98 0.78 14.73 -11.83
N LYS A 99 0.89 15.83 -12.61
CA LYS A 99 1.95 16.83 -12.42
C LYS A 99 1.91 17.47 -11.04
N GLU A 100 0.73 17.75 -10.51
CA GLU A 100 0.56 18.29 -9.16
C GLU A 100 0.97 17.30 -8.08
N ILE A 101 0.67 16.01 -8.25
CA ILE A 101 1.12 14.94 -7.35
C ILE A 101 2.66 14.85 -7.36
N VAL A 102 3.29 14.81 -8.53
CA VAL A 102 4.76 14.76 -8.64
C VAL A 102 5.41 15.99 -7.99
N ALA A 103 4.88 17.19 -8.24
CA ALA A 103 5.35 18.41 -7.60
C ALA A 103 5.18 18.38 -6.07
N PHE A 104 4.07 17.85 -5.58
CA PHE A 104 3.83 17.65 -4.15
C PHE A 104 4.84 16.68 -3.54
N ILE A 105 5.12 15.55 -4.20
CA ILE A 105 6.09 14.56 -3.72
C ILE A 105 7.49 15.18 -3.62
N LYS A 106 7.91 15.96 -4.62
CA LYS A 106 9.20 16.69 -4.60
C LYS A 106 9.31 17.65 -3.40
N GLN A 107 8.19 18.18 -2.92
CA GLN A 107 8.15 19.11 -1.79
C GLN A 107 8.04 18.42 -0.42
N LEU A 108 7.88 17.09 -0.37
CA LEU A 108 7.79 16.36 0.89
C LEU A 108 9.11 16.52 1.67
N LYS A 109 9.09 17.37 2.69
CA LYS A 109 10.25 17.68 3.52
C LYS A 109 10.82 16.43 4.18
N THR A 110 12.12 16.47 4.47
CA THR A 110 12.91 15.53 5.28
C THR A 110 12.52 15.57 6.77
N ASP A 111 11.23 15.59 7.08
CA ASP A 111 10.70 15.58 8.44
C ASP A 111 10.14 14.17 8.75
N MET A 112 10.31 13.72 10.00
CA MET A 112 9.89 12.39 10.46
C MET A 112 8.37 12.24 10.63
N ASN A 113 7.62 13.35 10.66
CA ASN A 113 6.18 13.35 10.91
C ASN A 113 5.36 12.93 9.67
N ASN A 114 5.97 12.90 8.48
CA ASN A 114 5.29 12.56 7.22
C ASN A 114 5.59 11.14 6.71
N ILE A 115 5.95 10.21 7.59
CA ILE A 115 6.39 8.86 7.21
C ILE A 115 5.33 8.07 6.42
N VAL A 116 4.04 8.26 6.74
CA VAL A 116 2.93 7.64 6.00
C VAL A 116 2.92 8.15 4.56
N SER A 117 2.87 9.48 4.38
CA SER A 117 2.86 10.13 3.06
C SER A 117 4.07 9.76 2.21
N LYS A 118 5.24 9.50 2.81
CA LYS A 118 6.45 9.07 2.09
C LYS A 118 6.36 7.63 1.58
N ASN A 119 5.84 6.70 2.39
CA ASN A 119 5.61 5.33 1.93
C ASN A 119 4.58 5.29 0.79
N ASP A 120 3.52 6.08 0.93
CA ASP A 120 2.48 6.17 -0.09
C ASP A 120 3.02 6.81 -1.38
N ALA A 121 3.90 7.83 -1.25
CA ALA A 121 4.60 8.44 -2.38
C ALA A 121 5.51 7.44 -3.11
N ILE A 122 6.28 6.60 -2.40
CA ILE A 122 7.10 5.56 -3.05
C ILE A 122 6.19 4.58 -3.82
N SER A 123 5.11 4.13 -3.19
CA SER A 123 4.15 3.21 -3.82
C SER A 123 3.59 3.82 -5.11
N PHE A 124 3.21 5.10 -5.07
CA PHE A 124 2.72 5.82 -6.23
C PHE A 124 3.79 6.01 -7.32
N LEU A 125 5.00 6.43 -6.96
CA LEU A 125 6.09 6.64 -7.94
C LEU A 125 6.40 5.37 -8.72
N ILE A 126 6.44 4.24 -8.04
CA ILE A 126 6.73 2.95 -8.70
C ILE A 126 5.57 2.56 -9.62
N ALA A 127 4.33 2.62 -9.12
CA ALA A 127 3.14 2.30 -9.91
C ALA A 127 2.98 3.22 -11.13
N SER A 128 3.43 4.49 -11.04
CA SER A 128 3.29 5.47 -12.11
C SER A 128 4.59 5.74 -12.87
N LYS A 129 5.60 4.86 -12.75
CA LYS A 129 6.94 5.05 -13.31
C LYS A 129 6.92 5.34 -14.81
N SER A 130 6.06 4.68 -15.58
CA SER A 130 5.91 4.89 -17.03
C SER A 130 5.43 6.30 -17.42
N TYR A 131 4.85 7.04 -16.46
CA TYR A 131 4.30 8.38 -16.65
C TYR A 131 5.18 9.49 -16.06
N ILE A 132 6.28 9.12 -15.40
CA ILE A 132 7.20 10.05 -14.75
C ILE A 132 8.47 10.15 -15.61
N GLN A 133 9.02 11.36 -15.74
CA GLN A 133 10.32 11.54 -16.39
C GLN A 133 11.42 10.80 -15.62
N GLU A 134 12.29 10.07 -16.33
CA GLU A 134 13.35 9.26 -15.70
C GLU A 134 14.23 10.08 -14.74
N SER A 135 14.57 11.32 -15.11
CA SER A 135 15.31 12.25 -14.24
C SER A 135 14.59 12.57 -12.93
N ASP A 136 13.27 12.75 -12.98
CA ASP A 136 12.45 13.03 -11.80
C ASP A 136 12.37 11.79 -10.91
N PHE A 137 12.19 10.61 -11.52
CA PHE A 137 12.16 9.35 -10.78
C PHE A 137 13.49 9.09 -10.05
N ASP A 138 14.62 9.30 -10.74
CA ASP A 138 15.95 9.11 -10.20
C ASP A 138 16.34 10.13 -9.13
N GLU A 139 15.78 11.34 -9.18
CA GLU A 139 15.94 12.33 -8.12
C GLU A 139 15.08 12.01 -6.89
N ILE A 140 13.79 11.70 -7.09
CA ILE A 140 12.82 11.63 -5.99
C ILE A 140 12.97 10.32 -5.20
N LEU A 141 13.07 9.18 -5.87
CA LEU A 141 13.00 7.88 -5.20
C LEU A 141 14.11 7.68 -4.16
N PRO A 142 15.40 7.95 -4.45
CA PRO A 142 16.46 7.79 -3.45
C PRO A 142 16.26 8.67 -2.22
N ASN A 143 15.81 9.91 -2.40
CA ASN A 143 15.52 10.84 -1.31
C ASN A 143 14.41 10.31 -0.39
N LEU A 144 13.35 9.72 -0.94
CA LEU A 144 12.29 9.10 -0.14
C LEU A 144 12.80 7.85 0.61
N ILE A 145 13.63 7.02 -0.02
CA ILE A 145 14.22 5.82 0.60
C ILE A 145 15.16 6.20 1.76
N GLU A 146 16.03 7.19 1.59
CA GLU A 146 16.95 7.66 2.63
C GLU A 146 16.19 8.20 3.86
N ASN A 147 15.08 8.89 3.63
CA ASN A 147 14.19 9.32 4.71
C ASN A 147 13.59 8.16 5.50
N LEU A 148 13.13 7.11 4.81
CA LEU A 148 12.60 5.91 5.46
C LEU A 148 13.68 5.17 6.25
N TYR A 149 14.89 5.12 5.71
CA TYR A 149 16.06 4.55 6.38
C TYR A 149 16.26 5.22 7.75
N ASP A 150 16.22 6.54 7.81
CA ASP A 150 16.41 7.31 9.04
C ASP A 150 15.33 7.08 10.11
N TYR A 151 14.12 6.78 9.68
CA TYR A 151 13.03 6.40 10.57
C TYR A 151 13.16 4.94 11.03
N LEU A 152 13.36 4.00 10.11
CA LEU A 152 13.36 2.56 10.40
C LEU A 152 14.58 2.09 11.20
N LYS A 153 15.67 2.87 11.22
CA LYS A 153 16.83 2.62 12.09
C LYS A 153 16.59 3.02 13.55
N GLN A 154 15.58 3.86 13.83
CA GLN A 154 15.26 4.25 15.19
C GLN A 154 14.56 3.11 15.91
N ILE A 155 14.95 2.89 17.16
CA ILE A 155 14.43 1.79 17.95
C ILE A 155 13.15 2.26 18.64
N PRO A 156 11.99 1.67 18.30
CA PRO A 156 10.72 2.03 18.92
C PRO A 156 10.74 1.78 20.42
N LYS A 157 10.36 2.80 21.22
CA LYS A 157 10.34 2.72 22.69
C LYS A 157 8.95 2.38 23.22
N SER A 158 7.90 2.90 22.60
CA SER A 158 6.51 2.66 22.99
C SER A 158 5.83 1.55 22.18
N LEU A 159 4.71 1.01 22.68
CA LEU A 159 3.89 0.06 21.91
C LEU A 159 3.37 0.68 20.62
N PHE A 160 2.96 1.94 20.69
CA PHE A 160 2.50 2.70 19.53
C PHE A 160 3.60 2.84 18.46
N GLU A 161 4.81 3.24 18.84
CA GLU A 161 5.95 3.32 17.90
C GLU A 161 6.30 1.96 17.31
N ARG A 162 6.22 0.87 18.10
CA ARG A 162 6.47 -0.49 17.58
C ARG A 162 5.45 -0.88 16.52
N ASN A 163 4.18 -0.58 16.76
CA ASN A 163 3.12 -0.86 15.80
C ASN A 163 3.32 -0.06 14.50
N LEU A 164 3.69 1.22 14.61
CA LEU A 164 4.04 2.04 13.44
C LEU A 164 5.27 1.50 12.69
N PHE A 165 6.33 1.13 13.41
CA PHE A 165 7.51 0.51 12.80
C PHE A 165 7.12 -0.72 11.98
N TYR A 166 6.38 -1.67 12.56
CA TYR A 166 5.98 -2.88 11.85
C TYR A 166 5.02 -2.58 10.69
N TYR A 167 4.13 -1.60 10.82
CA TYR A 167 3.26 -1.15 9.74
C TYR A 167 4.08 -0.64 8.52
N HIS A 168 5.03 0.26 8.76
CA HIS A 168 5.88 0.82 7.70
C HIS A 168 6.86 -0.22 7.13
N ALA A 169 7.48 -1.03 7.98
CA ALA A 169 8.37 -2.10 7.56
C ALA A 169 7.65 -3.13 6.68
N THR A 170 6.41 -3.48 7.02
CA THR A 170 5.58 -4.39 6.20
C THR A 170 5.29 -3.79 4.82
N LYS A 171 4.89 -2.52 4.76
CA LYS A 171 4.66 -1.83 3.47
C LYS A 171 5.93 -1.85 2.61
N MET A 172 7.08 -1.56 3.20
CA MET A 172 8.35 -1.58 2.46
C MET A 172 8.74 -2.97 1.97
N LEU A 173 8.61 -3.99 2.82
CA LEU A 173 8.86 -5.37 2.39
C LEU A 173 7.92 -5.78 1.24
N CYS A 174 6.65 -5.38 1.30
CA CYS A 174 5.69 -5.63 0.22
C CYS A 174 6.15 -4.98 -1.09
N LEU A 175 6.56 -3.71 -1.07
CA LEU A 175 7.09 -3.04 -2.25
C LEU A 175 8.33 -3.73 -2.82
N TYR A 176 9.29 -4.12 -1.97
CA TYR A 176 10.49 -4.86 -2.39
C TYR A 176 10.18 -6.26 -2.94
N ASN A 177 9.09 -6.89 -2.47
CA ASN A 177 8.62 -8.18 -2.98
C ASN A 177 7.91 -8.06 -4.33
N LEU A 178 7.28 -6.91 -4.60
CA LEU A 178 6.50 -6.66 -5.81
C LEU A 178 7.35 -6.08 -6.95
N TYR A 179 8.33 -5.23 -6.63
CA TYR A 179 9.04 -4.43 -7.62
C TYR A 179 10.54 -4.72 -7.60
N GLU A 180 11.04 -5.40 -8.63
CA GLU A 180 12.45 -5.76 -8.78
C GLU A 180 13.37 -4.52 -8.83
N GLU A 181 12.90 -3.37 -9.30
CA GLU A 181 13.75 -2.17 -9.39
C GLU A 181 14.18 -1.63 -8.03
N LEU A 182 13.42 -1.93 -6.97
CA LEU A 182 13.82 -1.61 -5.60
C LEU A 182 14.96 -2.53 -5.11
N SER A 183 14.99 -3.78 -5.58
CA SER A 183 16.02 -4.75 -5.19
C SER A 183 17.43 -4.32 -5.63
N ILE A 184 17.53 -3.62 -6.76
CA ILE A 184 18.79 -3.13 -7.36
C ILE A 184 19.35 -1.93 -6.56
N ARG A 185 18.52 -1.19 -5.83
CA ARG A 185 18.89 0.06 -5.14
C ARG A 185 19.08 -0.04 -3.62
N GLY A 186 19.24 -1.24 -3.06
CA GLY A 186 19.93 -1.40 -1.78
C GLY A 186 19.35 -2.47 -0.85
N GLU A 187 20.16 -3.50 -0.59
CA GLU A 187 20.02 -4.45 0.53
C GLU A 187 19.93 -3.73 1.90
N THR A 188 20.32 -2.47 1.95
CA THR A 188 20.49 -1.64 3.15
C THR A 188 19.20 -1.42 3.97
N LEU A 189 18.04 -1.21 3.31
CA LEU A 189 16.80 -0.89 4.05
C LEU A 189 16.19 -2.13 4.70
N ILE A 190 16.20 -3.26 4.00
CA ILE A 190 15.73 -4.54 4.56
C ILE A 190 16.66 -5.01 5.67
N ASP A 191 17.98 -4.87 5.50
CA ASP A 191 18.93 -5.21 6.55
C ASP A 191 18.71 -4.37 7.82
N ILE A 192 18.34 -3.09 7.70
CA ILE A 192 17.97 -2.26 8.86
C ILE A 192 16.69 -2.71 9.51
N ILE A 193 15.64 -2.99 8.73
CA ILE A 193 14.39 -3.54 9.26
C ILE A 193 14.69 -4.80 10.08
N VAL A 194 15.54 -5.69 9.55
CA VAL A 194 15.98 -6.92 10.20
C VAL A 194 16.80 -6.63 11.47
N GLN A 195 17.74 -5.68 11.43
CA GLN A 195 18.57 -5.31 12.57
C GLN A 195 17.74 -4.67 13.70
N THR A 196 16.87 -3.72 13.37
CA THR A 196 15.94 -3.08 14.32
C THR A 196 15.03 -4.12 14.96
N HIS A 197 14.47 -5.04 14.17
CA HIS A 197 13.65 -6.13 14.70
C HIS A 197 14.43 -7.08 15.62
N LYS A 198 15.66 -7.46 15.26
CA LYS A 198 16.53 -8.28 16.13
C LYS A 198 16.77 -7.61 17.49
N LYS A 199 16.95 -6.29 17.50
CA LYS A 199 17.12 -5.54 18.75
C LYS A 199 15.83 -5.46 19.58
N LEU A 200 14.67 -5.33 18.93
CA LEU A 200 13.39 -5.42 19.63
C LEU A 200 13.19 -6.79 20.30
N ILE A 201 13.58 -7.89 19.64
CA ILE A 201 13.54 -9.23 20.24
C ILE A 201 14.51 -9.35 21.43
N SER A 202 15.74 -8.82 21.32
CA SER A 202 16.68 -8.87 22.45
C SER A 202 16.15 -8.12 23.68
N ASP A 203 15.34 -7.09 23.45
CA ASP A 203 14.65 -6.32 24.50
C ASP A 203 13.33 -6.98 24.94
N LYS A 204 13.13 -8.26 24.58
CA LYS A 204 11.98 -9.11 24.93
C LYS A 204 10.64 -8.63 24.36
N HIS A 205 10.65 -7.88 23.26
CA HIS A 205 9.42 -7.52 22.56
C HIS A 205 9.00 -8.60 21.56
N VAL A 206 7.73 -8.97 21.62
CA VAL A 206 7.10 -9.91 20.67
C VAL A 206 6.52 -9.12 19.50
N CYS A 207 6.79 -9.57 18.28
CA CYS A 207 6.13 -9.04 17.08
C CYS A 207 4.73 -9.66 16.96
N THR A 208 3.70 -8.81 16.94
CA THR A 208 2.30 -9.20 16.76
C THR A 208 1.78 -8.91 15.35
N ASN A 209 2.66 -8.55 14.41
CA ASN A 209 2.28 -8.26 13.04
C ASN A 209 2.63 -9.47 12.15
N ILE A 210 1.64 -10.31 11.84
CA ILE A 210 1.84 -11.49 11.00
C ILE A 210 2.25 -11.12 9.57
N SER A 211 1.66 -10.06 9.02
CA SER A 211 1.97 -9.56 7.67
C SER A 211 3.46 -9.20 7.53
N PHE A 212 4.08 -8.65 8.58
CA PHE A 212 5.52 -8.42 8.62
C PHE A 212 6.32 -9.71 8.45
N GLY A 213 5.97 -10.75 9.23
CA GLY A 213 6.63 -12.06 9.17
C GLY A 213 6.48 -12.72 7.80
N VAL A 214 5.28 -12.68 7.22
CA VAL A 214 5.00 -13.27 5.89
C VAL A 214 5.75 -12.54 4.77
N ASN A 215 5.68 -11.21 4.75
CA ASN A 215 6.42 -10.43 3.74
C ASN A 215 7.94 -10.59 3.87
N LEU A 216 8.44 -10.71 5.10
CA LEU A 216 9.86 -10.98 5.35
C LEU A 216 10.27 -12.38 4.88
N LEU A 217 9.39 -13.38 5.05
CA LEU A 217 9.62 -14.74 4.55
C LEU A 217 9.69 -14.75 3.03
N GLN A 218 8.72 -14.10 2.36
CA GLN A 218 8.69 -13.97 0.91
C GLN A 218 9.98 -13.31 0.39
N TYR A 219 10.39 -12.19 0.98
CA TYR A 219 11.64 -11.52 0.62
C TYR A 219 12.85 -12.45 0.75
N GLY A 220 12.96 -13.15 1.88
CA GLY A 220 14.05 -14.08 2.15
C GLY A 220 14.10 -15.24 1.16
N LEU A 221 12.95 -15.77 0.74
CA LEU A 221 12.84 -16.83 -0.26
C LEU A 221 13.27 -16.32 -1.65
N CYS A 222 12.73 -15.20 -2.10
CA CYS A 222 13.05 -14.60 -3.40
C CYS A 222 14.55 -14.30 -3.54
N HIS A 223 15.16 -13.73 -2.50
CA HIS A 223 16.57 -13.31 -2.50
C HIS A 223 17.51 -14.38 -1.93
N LYS A 224 17.03 -15.60 -1.63
CA LYS A 224 17.82 -16.72 -1.08
C LYS A 224 18.58 -16.37 0.22
N ARG A 225 18.06 -15.45 1.03
CA ARG A 225 18.63 -14.99 2.31
C ARG A 225 18.23 -15.91 3.46
N LYS A 226 19.06 -16.92 3.74
CA LYS A 226 18.81 -17.94 4.79
C LYS A 226 18.64 -17.36 6.19
N ASP A 227 19.36 -16.28 6.50
CA ASP A 227 19.27 -15.56 7.78
C ASP A 227 17.89 -14.93 7.96
N ILE A 228 17.35 -14.33 6.90
CA ILE A 228 16.01 -13.72 6.88
C ILE A 228 14.93 -14.79 6.95
N ILE A 229 15.05 -15.88 6.17
CA ILE A 229 14.10 -17.00 6.19
C ILE A 229 13.98 -17.57 7.61
N LYS A 230 15.10 -17.77 8.30
CA LYS A 230 15.10 -18.29 9.68
C LYS A 230 14.39 -17.34 10.64
N LEU A 231 14.65 -16.03 10.51
CA LEU A 231 14.03 -15.00 11.35
C LEU A 231 12.51 -14.93 11.10
N ALA A 232 12.09 -14.88 9.84
CA ALA A 232 10.69 -14.82 9.45
C ALA A 232 9.88 -16.01 9.97
N ASN A 233 10.41 -17.23 9.82
CA ASN A 233 9.78 -18.43 10.38
C ASN A 233 9.65 -18.37 11.91
N ALA A 234 10.64 -17.81 12.61
CA ALA A 234 10.56 -17.63 14.06
C ALA A 234 9.46 -16.63 14.45
N ILE A 235 9.31 -15.53 13.71
CA ILE A 235 8.24 -14.54 13.91
C ILE A 235 6.87 -15.19 13.70
N ILE A 236 6.67 -15.85 12.56
CA ILE A 236 5.39 -16.49 12.20
C ILE A 236 5.02 -17.54 13.25
N LYS A 237 5.96 -18.40 13.63
CA LYS A 237 5.75 -19.39 14.69
C LYS A 237 5.38 -18.72 16.02
N CYS A 238 6.08 -17.66 16.40
CA CYS A 238 5.80 -16.92 17.62
C CYS A 238 4.39 -16.32 17.60
N TYR A 239 3.97 -15.72 16.49
CA TYR A 239 2.62 -15.17 16.31
C TYR A 239 1.55 -16.23 16.55
N PHE A 240 1.59 -17.34 15.79
CA PHE A 240 0.60 -18.42 15.93
C PHE A 240 0.63 -19.10 17.31
N SER A 241 1.80 -19.18 17.95
CA SER A 241 1.89 -19.77 19.30
C SER A 241 1.25 -18.90 20.39
N ASN A 242 1.05 -17.61 20.12
CA ASN A 242 0.44 -16.65 21.06
C ASN A 242 -0.94 -16.17 20.61
N MET A 243 -1.49 -16.75 19.54
CA MET A 243 -2.76 -16.35 18.97
C MET A 243 -3.91 -16.88 19.83
N VAL A 244 -4.79 -15.98 20.29
CA VAL A 244 -6.02 -16.34 21.01
C VAL A 244 -7.19 -16.14 20.05
N LEU A 245 -7.64 -17.25 19.45
CA LEU A 245 -8.64 -17.28 18.38
C LEU A 245 -9.92 -16.53 18.74
N GLU A 246 -10.34 -16.61 20.00
CA GLU A 246 -11.56 -15.99 20.52
C GLU A 246 -11.49 -14.46 20.59
N THR A 247 -10.28 -13.88 20.47
CA THR A 247 -10.05 -12.44 20.58
C THR A 247 -9.71 -11.77 19.25
N LEU A 248 -9.59 -12.56 18.17
CA LEU A 248 -9.25 -12.02 16.86
C LEU A 248 -10.37 -11.12 16.34
N ASN A 249 -10.00 -9.91 15.93
CA ASN A 249 -10.91 -9.10 15.13
C ASN A 249 -11.05 -9.68 13.71
N LEU A 250 -12.00 -9.17 12.93
CA LEU A 250 -12.28 -9.68 11.58
C LEU A 250 -11.04 -9.64 10.67
N LYS A 251 -10.25 -8.57 10.75
CA LYS A 251 -9.03 -8.41 9.95
C LYS A 251 -8.00 -9.45 10.34
N GLU A 252 -7.70 -9.59 11.64
CA GLU A 252 -6.75 -10.58 12.14
C GLU A 252 -7.18 -12.01 11.83
N SER A 253 -8.49 -12.27 11.82
CA SER A 253 -9.04 -13.57 11.41
C SER A 253 -8.78 -13.85 9.93
N ILE A 254 -8.93 -12.86 9.06
CA ILE A 254 -8.62 -12.98 7.63
C ILE A 254 -7.11 -13.22 7.44
N ASP A 255 -6.27 -12.39 8.07
CA ASP A 255 -4.80 -12.46 7.98
C ASP A 255 -4.22 -13.78 8.56
N ALA A 256 -4.96 -14.50 9.41
CA ALA A 256 -4.55 -15.79 9.96
C ALA A 256 -4.98 -16.99 9.11
N ILE A 257 -6.02 -16.84 8.28
CA ILE A 257 -6.62 -17.91 7.47
C ILE A 257 -6.11 -17.89 6.03
N TYR A 258 -5.82 -16.70 5.48
CA TYR A 258 -5.36 -16.46 4.12
C TYR A 258 -3.90 -15.97 4.09
#